data_AF-A0A2P7YRC8-F1
#
_entry.id   AF-A0A2P7YRC8-F1
#
_cell.length_a   1.000
_cell.length_b   1.000
_cell.length_c   1.000
_cell.angle_alpha   90.00
_cell.angle_beta   90.00
_cell.angle_gamma   90.00
#
_symmetry.space_group_name_H-M   'P 1'
#
loop_
_entity.id
_entity.type
_entity.pdbx_description
1 polymer ?
#
loop_
_entity_poly.entity_id
_entity_poly.type
_entity_poly.pdbx_seq_one_letter_code
_entity_poly.pdbx_strand_id
1 'polypeptide(L)'
;MSPQPHKIFYKGNEHDFVIFTENPDLIKKYKGGDTTIPLVDLVSVWKVFTNRQGGVDGILDEASKAELENEFGPKTKVDDAIKKILDEGEDKKAVGTFDEQKPV
;
A
#
# COMPACT_ATOMS: atom_id res chain seq x y z
N MET A 1 18.91 -2.37 -13.68
CA MET A 1 17.84 -1.86 -12.80
C MET A 1 17.15 -3.06 -12.20
N SER A 2 17.24 -3.26 -10.90
CA SER A 2 16.41 -4.27 -10.23
C SER A 2 14.96 -3.79 -10.31
N PRO A 3 13.99 -4.60 -10.75
CA PRO A 3 12.58 -4.24 -10.65
C PRO A 3 12.26 -4.12 -9.16
N GLN A 4 12.14 -2.90 -8.66
CA GLN A 4 11.63 -2.67 -7.32
C GLN A 4 10.13 -2.94 -7.36
N PRO A 5 9.59 -3.75 -6.45
CA PRO A 5 8.16 -4.05 -6.46
C PRO A 5 7.38 -2.77 -6.22
N HIS A 6 6.28 -2.61 -6.94
CA HIS A 6 5.44 -1.43 -6.82
C HIS A 6 4.68 -1.50 -5.49
N LYS A 7 4.61 -0.38 -4.76
CA LYS A 7 4.06 -0.35 -3.39
C LYS A 7 2.98 0.71 -3.30
N ILE A 8 1.89 0.38 -2.61
CA ILE A 8 0.86 1.35 -2.23
C ILE A 8 0.92 1.52 -0.72
N PHE A 9 1.14 2.74 -0.27
CA PHE A 9 1.29 3.08 1.13
C PHE A 9 0.01 3.73 1.65
N TYR A 10 -0.50 3.24 2.76
CA TYR A 10 -1.60 3.84 3.49
C TYR A 10 -1.07 4.35 4.82
N LYS A 11 -1.22 5.65 5.03
CA LYS A 11 -0.85 6.29 6.29
C LYS A 11 -1.98 6.07 7.29
N GLY A 12 -1.76 5.16 8.24
CA GLY A 12 -2.70 4.91 9.33
C GLY A 12 -2.59 5.93 10.45
N ASN A 13 -3.32 5.71 11.54
CA ASN A 13 -3.29 6.57 12.72
C ASN A 13 -2.10 6.21 13.61
N GLU A 14 -1.97 4.93 13.97
CA GLU A 14 -0.86 4.42 14.78
C GLU A 14 0.28 3.84 13.94
N HIS A 15 -0.07 3.10 12.88
CA HIS A 15 0.87 2.37 12.04
C HIS A 15 0.64 2.66 10.55
N ASP A 16 1.74 2.74 9.80
CA ASP A 16 1.67 2.83 8.33
C ASP A 16 1.55 1.43 7.75
N PHE A 17 0.65 1.27 6.78
CA PHE A 17 0.42 0.01 6.08
C PHE A 17 0.90 0.10 4.63
N VAL A 18 1.30 -1.04 4.09
CA VAL A 18 1.74 -1.15 2.72
C VAL A 18 1.32 -2.47 2.11
N ILE A 19 0.93 -2.41 0.84
CA ILE A 19 0.72 -3.58 0.00
C ILE A 19 1.65 -3.51 -1.19
N PHE A 20 1.99 -4.69 -1.72
CA PHE A 20 2.81 -4.84 -2.91
C PHE A 20 1.91 -5.14 -4.10
N THR A 21 2.17 -4.48 -5.22
CA THR A 21 1.41 -4.60 -6.47
C THR A 21 2.35 -4.95 -7.62
N GLU A 22 1.84 -5.70 -8.59
CA GLU A 22 2.65 -6.12 -9.75
C GLU A 22 2.52 -5.16 -10.93
N ASN A 23 1.32 -4.60 -11.14
CA ASN A 23 1.00 -3.91 -12.37
C ASN A 23 0.43 -2.49 -12.14
N PRO A 24 1.24 -1.43 -12.30
CA PRO A 24 0.78 -0.06 -12.09
C PRO A 24 -0.33 0.37 -13.05
N ASP A 25 -0.40 -0.19 -14.26
CA ASP A 25 -1.48 0.11 -15.21
C ASP A 25 -2.83 -0.44 -14.72
N LEU A 26 -2.83 -1.63 -14.11
CA LEU A 26 -4.05 -2.18 -13.51
C LEU A 26 -4.48 -1.38 -12.27
N ILE A 27 -3.52 -0.97 -11.43
CA ILE A 27 -3.80 -0.07 -10.29
C ILE A 27 -4.42 1.24 -10.78
N LYS A 28 -3.88 1.83 -11.85
CA LYS A 28 -4.41 3.07 -12.43
C LYS A 28 -5.83 2.90 -12.97
N LYS A 29 -6.12 1.78 -13.65
CA LYS A 29 -7.48 1.47 -14.12
C LYS A 29 -8.46 1.28 -12.95
N TYR A 30 -8.05 0.52 -11.93
CA TYR A 30 -8.85 0.29 -10.74
C TYR A 30 -9.16 1.60 -10.00
N LYS A 31 -8.13 2.40 -9.70
CA LYS A 31 -8.30 3.74 -9.09
C LYS A 31 -9.06 4.72 -9.99
N GLY A 32 -9.07 4.49 -11.30
CA GLY A 32 -9.89 5.22 -12.29
C GLY A 32 -11.37 4.84 -12.29
N GLY A 33 -11.79 3.85 -11.49
CA GLY A 33 -13.17 3.42 -11.32
C GLY A 33 -13.47 2.00 -11.82
N ASP A 34 -12.50 1.31 -12.44
CA ASP A 34 -12.70 -0.05 -12.94
C ASP A 34 -12.58 -1.09 -11.81
N THR A 35 -13.66 -1.24 -11.05
CA THR A 35 -13.77 -2.21 -9.93
C THR A 35 -14.09 -3.64 -10.39
N THR A 36 -14.07 -3.90 -11.70
CA THR A 36 -14.25 -5.26 -12.25
C THR A 36 -12.97 -6.10 -12.16
N ILE A 37 -11.83 -5.45 -11.96
CA ILE A 37 -10.52 -6.08 -11.83
C ILE A 37 -10.44 -6.80 -10.47
N PRO A 38 -10.19 -8.12 -10.43
CA PRO A 38 -10.04 -8.84 -9.18
C PRO A 38 -8.85 -8.33 -8.36
N LEU A 39 -9.00 -8.23 -7.04
CA LEU A 39 -7.92 -7.79 -6.15
C LEU A 39 -6.65 -8.66 -6.28
N VAL A 40 -6.82 -9.95 -6.58
CA VAL A 40 -5.72 -10.91 -6.77
C VAL A 40 -4.83 -10.57 -7.96
N ASP A 41 -5.36 -9.88 -8.98
CA ASP A 41 -4.59 -9.40 -10.13
C ASP A 41 -3.91 -8.05 -9.86
N LEU A 42 -4.31 -7.36 -8.79
CA LEU A 42 -3.76 -6.05 -8.41
C LEU A 42 -2.58 -6.20 -7.43
N VAL A 43 -2.64 -7.18 -6.53
CA VAL A 43 -1.61 -7.39 -5.50
C VAL A 43 -0.64 -8.50 -5.86
N SER A 44 0.65 -8.31 -5.57
CA SER A 44 1.67 -9.35 -5.74
C SER A 44 1.60 -10.44 -4.69
N VAL A 45 1.20 -10.07 -3.48
CA VAL A 45 1.13 -10.95 -2.31
C VAL A 45 -0.16 -10.64 -1.56
N TRP A 46 -0.92 -11.67 -1.19
CA TRP A 46 -2.15 -11.53 -0.43
C TRP A 46 -1.90 -11.30 1.06
N LYS A 47 -1.14 -10.24 1.36
CA LYS A 47 -0.72 -9.84 2.71
C LYS A 47 -0.65 -8.32 2.80
N VAL A 48 -1.01 -7.79 3.96
CA VAL A 48 -0.78 -6.41 4.32
C VAL A 48 0.45 -6.36 5.21
N PHE A 49 1.34 -5.42 4.93
CA PHE A 49 2.53 -5.20 5.72
C PHE A 49 2.38 -3.90 6.50
N THR A 50 3.03 -3.84 7.66
CA THR A 50 3.10 -2.68 8.55
C THR A 50 4.56 -2.30 8.73
N ASN A 51 4.85 -1.01 8.91
CA ASN A 51 6.18 -0.60 9.32
C ASN A 51 6.26 -0.46 10.85
N ARG A 52 6.98 -1.37 11.51
CA ARG A 52 7.21 -1.31 12.97
C ARG A 52 8.09 -0.13 13.40
N GLN A 53 8.88 0.41 12.47
CA GLN A 53 9.88 1.45 12.71
C GLN A 53 9.63 2.56 11.69
N GLY A 54 8.60 3.38 11.96
CA GLY A 54 7.91 4.28 11.02
C GLY A 54 8.77 4.93 9.91
N GLY A 55 8.17 5.12 8.73
CA GLY A 55 8.85 5.62 7.53
C GLY A 55 8.63 4.74 6.29
N VAL A 56 9.13 5.18 5.13
CA VAL A 56 8.96 4.49 3.83
C VAL A 56 10.03 3.42 3.53
N ASP A 57 11.13 3.44 4.29
CA ASP A 57 12.32 2.58 4.10
C ASP A 57 12.56 1.61 5.28
N GLY A 58 11.63 1.56 6.25
CA GLY A 58 11.73 0.69 7.41
C GLY A 58 11.53 -0.79 7.07
N ILE A 59 11.89 -1.66 8.01
CA ILE A 59 11.61 -3.10 7.90
C ILE A 59 10.10 -3.30 7.92
N LEU A 60 9.58 -3.85 6.82
CA LEU A 60 8.19 -4.19 6.68
C LEU A 60 7.94 -5.58 7.25
N ASP A 61 6.98 -5.68 8.16
CA ASP A 61 6.53 -6.93 8.73
C ASP A 61 5.08 -7.19 8.36
N GLU A 62 4.62 -8.43 8.43
CA GLU A 62 3.20 -8.75 8.24
C GLU A 62 2.36 -8.07 9.32
N ALA A 63 1.31 -7.37 8.91
CA ALA A 63 0.38 -6.74 9.83
C ALA A 63 -0.44 -7.81 10.56
N SER A 64 -0.47 -7.71 11.89
CA SER A 64 -1.26 -8.61 12.74
C SER A 64 -2.76 -8.33 12.58
N LYS A 65 -3.60 -9.33 12.83
CA LYS A 65 -5.07 -9.17 12.83
C LYS A 65 -5.53 -8.00 13.71
N ALA A 66 -4.93 -7.86 14.90
CA ALA A 66 -5.23 -6.78 15.82
C ALA A 66 -4.89 -5.39 15.25
N GLU A 67 -3.77 -5.26 14.54
CA GLU A 67 -3.36 -3.99 13.92
C GLU A 67 -4.35 -3.60 12.81
N LEU A 68 -4.76 -4.56 11.98
CA LEU A 68 -5.78 -4.33 10.95
C LEU A 68 -7.13 -3.94 11.57
N GLU A 69 -7.52 -4.59 12.67
CA GLU A 69 -8.79 -4.30 13.34
C GLU A 69 -8.79 -2.95 14.07
N ASN A 70 -7.65 -2.53 14.63
CA ASN A 70 -7.52 -1.23 15.27
C ASN A 70 -7.61 -0.09 14.26
N GLU A 71 -7.08 -0.28 13.05
CA GLU A 71 -6.98 0.79 12.05
C GLU A 71 -8.17 0.86 11.11
N PHE A 72 -8.64 -0.29 10.61
CA PHE A 72 -9.74 -0.35 9.65
C PHE A 72 -11.08 -0.73 10.29
N GLY A 73 -11.08 -1.11 11.57
CA GLY A 73 -12.27 -1.40 12.36
C GLY A 73 -12.43 -2.89 12.72
N PRO A 74 -13.33 -3.20 13.66
CA PRO A 74 -13.49 -4.55 14.20
C PRO A 74 -13.93 -5.55 13.13
N LYS A 75 -13.34 -6.76 13.15
CA LYS A 75 -13.56 -7.84 12.17
C LYS A 75 -13.00 -7.57 10.76
N THR A 76 -12.16 -6.56 10.58
CA THR A 76 -11.42 -6.34 9.33
C THR A 76 -10.65 -7.60 8.95
N LYS A 77 -10.78 -8.02 7.70
CA LYS A 77 -9.97 -9.07 7.10
C LYS A 77 -8.89 -8.46 6.20
N VAL A 78 -7.95 -9.31 5.79
CA VAL A 78 -6.87 -8.94 4.88
C VAL A 78 -7.42 -8.39 3.55
N ASP A 79 -8.51 -8.96 3.03
CA ASP A 79 -9.15 -8.50 1.80
C ASP A 79 -9.77 -7.11 1.91
N ASP A 80 -10.47 -6.84 3.01
CA ASP A 80 -11.03 -5.51 3.32
C ASP A 80 -9.91 -4.48 3.44
N ALA A 81 -8.84 -4.81 4.16
CA ALA A 81 -7.68 -3.94 4.34
C ALA A 81 -6.96 -3.66 3.01
N ILE A 82 -6.71 -4.67 2.18
CA ILE A 82 -6.12 -4.50 0.83
C ILE A 82 -6.97 -3.53 0.01
N LYS A 83 -8.29 -3.71 0.00
CA LYS A 83 -9.20 -2.85 -0.76
C LYS A 83 -9.15 -1.41 -0.27
N LYS A 84 -9.15 -1.21 1.05
CA LYS A 84 -9.07 0.11 1.68
C LYS A 84 -7.74 0.82 1.34
N ILE A 85 -6.63 0.10 1.42
CA ILE A 85 -5.30 0.59 1.05
C ILE A 85 -5.21 0.91 -0.46
N LEU A 86 -5.84 0.11 -1.33
CA LEU A 86 -5.89 0.41 -2.76
C LEU A 86 -6.68 1.69 -3.07
N ASP A 87 -7.79 1.90 -2.35
CA ASP A 87 -8.69 3.03 -2.56
C ASP A 87 -8.08 4.34 -2.02
N GLU A 88 -7.65 4.33 -0.76
CA GLU A 88 -7.21 5.52 -0.03
C GLU A 88 -5.68 5.68 0.05
N GLY A 89 -4.92 4.63 -0.25
CA GLY A 89 -3.46 4.66 -0.19
C GLY A 89 -2.82 5.39 -1.36
N GLU A 90 -1.61 5.89 -1.11
CA GLU A 90 -0.79 6.61 -2.06
C GLU A 90 0.14 5.68 -2.83
N ASP A 91 0.20 5.90 -4.14
CA ASP A 91 1.12 5.23 -5.04
C ASP A 91 2.51 5.85 -4.89
N LYS A 92 3.27 5.40 -3.89
CA LYS A 92 4.69 5.75 -3.81
C LYS A 92 5.47 4.74 -4.62
N LYS A 93 5.66 5.04 -5.90
CA LYS A 93 6.85 4.56 -6.60
C LYS A 93 8.04 4.89 -5.70
N ALA A 94 8.89 3.91 -5.41
CA ALA A 94 10.16 4.14 -4.74
C ALA A 94 11.02 5.04 -5.64
N VAL A 95 10.74 6.33 -5.59
CA VAL A 95 11.54 7.38 -6.16
C VAL A 95 12.25 7.96 -4.94
N GLY A 96 13.51 7.57 -4.80
CA GLY A 96 14.48 8.50 -4.27
C GLY A 96 14.50 9.70 -5.23
N THR A 97 13.63 10.66 -4.97
CA THR A 97 13.65 12.02 -5.51
C THR A 97 13.18 12.84 -4.32
N PHE A 98 14.10 13.10 -3.38
CA PHE A 98 14.79 14.39 -3.34
C PHE A 98 13.94 15.45 -4.02
N ASP A 99 13.15 16.13 -3.17
CA ASP A 99 12.60 17.45 -3.40
C ASP A 99 13.47 18.21 -4.39
N GLU A 100 12.99 18.31 -5.64
CA GLU A 100 13.59 19.16 -6.66
C GLU A 100 13.53 20.57 -6.07
N GLN A 101 14.68 21.06 -5.62
CA GLN A 101 14.89 22.45 -5.23
C GLN A 101 14.18 23.32 -6.25
N LYS A 102 13.16 24.05 -5.82
CA LYS A 102 12.65 25.19 -6.59
C LYS A 102 13.72 26.28 -6.51
N PRO A 103 14.42 26.62 -7.60
CA PRO A 103 15.26 27.80 -7.59
C PRO A 103 14.33 29.02 -7.63
N VAL A 104 14.41 29.88 -6.61
CA VAL A 104 14.15 31.32 -6.75
C VAL A 104 15.28 32.08 -6.09
#